data_AF-B4D765-F1
#
_entry.id   AF-B4D765-F1
#
_cell.length_a   1.000
_cell.length_b   1.000
_cell.length_c   1.000
_cell.angle_alpha   90.00
_cell.angle_beta   90.00
_cell.angle_gamma   90.00
#
_symmetry.space_group_name_H-M   'P 1'
#
loop_
_entity.id
_entity.type
_entity.pdbx_description
1 polymer ?
#
loop_
_entity_poly.entity_id
_entity_poly.type
_entity_poly.pdbx_seq_one_letter_code
_entity_poly.pdbx_strand_id
1 'polypeptide(L)'
;MESTPAFKEPGSNGLTLDAKGNLILCQQGTQRVARLEPDGKQVPLTHGYEGKHFNSPNDVIYSKNGNLYFTDPPYGLEGLNDSPLKQLKFNGVFLVKPSGETTAIIKDLTFPNGLAFSPDEKLLYVGVSDPQSAKVWVYDVQPDGTVANKRLFFDAGPLVSDKRVGLPDGMKVDAQGDLWCAAAGGVLVISPTGKHLGTIVTNQQTGNCAWGDDGSTLYICANMFICRVKTLTHGVGMVNK
;
A
#
# COMPACT_ATOMS: atom_id res chain seq x y z
N MET A 1 13.88 -15.44 31.27
CA MET A 1 13.32 -16.01 30.03
C MET A 1 13.30 -14.87 29.03
N GLU A 2 14.25 -14.83 28.10
CA GLU A 2 14.15 -13.89 26.98
C GLU A 2 12.91 -14.27 26.18
N SER A 3 11.97 -13.35 26.01
CA SER A 3 10.81 -13.54 25.15
C SER A 3 11.30 -13.81 23.74
N THR A 4 10.89 -14.93 23.15
CA THR A 4 11.10 -15.18 21.72
C THR A 4 10.58 -13.96 20.95
N PRO A 5 11.35 -13.38 20.02
CA PRO A 5 10.89 -12.23 19.27
C PRO A 5 9.52 -12.50 18.64
N ALA A 6 8.52 -11.68 18.95
CA ALA A 6 7.16 -11.91 18.49
C ALA A 6 6.81 -11.05 17.28
N PHE A 7 5.78 -11.50 16.56
CA PHE A 7 5.07 -10.67 15.59
C PHE A 7 3.95 -9.93 16.30
N LYS A 8 3.79 -8.64 16.01
CA LYS A 8 2.68 -7.84 16.53
C LYS A 8 1.37 -8.20 15.84
N GLU A 9 1.42 -8.37 14.53
CA GLU A 9 0.28 -8.63 13.64
C GLU A 9 0.70 -9.74 12.65
N PRO A 10 0.53 -11.04 12.97
CA PRO A 10 1.10 -12.11 12.15
C PRO A 10 0.30 -12.43 10.87
N GLY A 11 -0.89 -11.84 10.70
CA GLY A 11 -1.83 -12.16 9.64
C GLY A 11 -1.49 -11.60 8.26
N SER A 12 -2.46 -11.71 7.35
CA SER A 12 -2.45 -10.97 6.08
C SER A 12 -2.82 -9.51 6.32
N ASN A 13 -2.22 -8.62 5.53
CA ASN A 13 -2.56 -7.19 5.50
C ASN A 13 -3.13 -6.82 4.12
N GLY A 14 -2.38 -6.07 3.30
CA GLY A 14 -2.77 -5.70 1.96
C GLY A 14 -3.08 -6.88 1.04
N LEU A 15 -4.11 -6.70 0.23
CA LEU A 15 -4.65 -7.69 -0.69
C LEU A 15 -4.75 -7.09 -2.09
N THR A 16 -4.46 -7.90 -3.10
CA THR A 16 -4.77 -7.55 -4.49
C THR A 16 -5.12 -8.77 -5.30
N LEU A 17 -5.61 -8.58 -6.52
CA LEU A 17 -5.87 -9.66 -7.48
C LEU A 17 -4.85 -9.61 -8.60
N ASP A 18 -4.33 -10.77 -9.00
CA ASP A 18 -3.59 -10.87 -10.26
C ASP A 18 -4.52 -10.82 -11.48
N ALA A 19 -3.95 -10.80 -12.68
CA ALA A 19 -4.72 -10.76 -13.93
C ALA A 19 -5.63 -11.98 -14.16
N LYS A 20 -5.41 -13.08 -13.44
CA LYS A 20 -6.24 -14.30 -13.48
C LYS A 20 -7.30 -14.33 -12.37
N GLY A 21 -7.35 -13.30 -11.53
CA GLY A 21 -8.27 -13.22 -10.39
C GLY A 21 -7.80 -14.00 -9.16
N ASN A 22 -6.54 -14.44 -9.10
CA ASN A 22 -6.02 -15.07 -7.88
C ASN A 22 -5.75 -14.02 -6.82
N LEU A 23 -6.02 -14.36 -5.56
CA LEU A 23 -5.78 -13.48 -4.42
C LEU A 23 -4.30 -13.47 -4.04
N ILE A 24 -3.73 -12.26 -3.99
CA ILE A 24 -2.37 -12.01 -3.50
C ILE A 24 -2.44 -11.36 -2.12
N LEU A 25 -1.54 -11.81 -1.25
CA LEU A 25 -1.52 -11.52 0.18
C LEU A 25 -0.16 -10.93 0.57
N CYS A 26 -0.13 -9.74 1.15
CA CYS A 26 0.96 -9.32 2.02
C CYS A 26 0.85 -10.07 3.35
N GLN A 27 1.89 -10.82 3.73
CA GLN A 27 1.90 -11.66 4.92
C GLN A 27 2.96 -11.19 5.91
N GLN A 28 2.52 -10.67 7.05
CA GLN A 28 3.41 -10.07 8.03
C GLN A 28 4.15 -11.12 8.86
N GLY A 29 3.44 -12.15 9.35
CA GLY A 29 4.03 -13.22 10.19
C GLY A 29 4.94 -14.20 9.45
N THR A 30 4.90 -14.20 8.12
CA THR A 30 5.82 -14.99 7.27
C THR A 30 6.75 -14.12 6.44
N GLN A 31 6.71 -12.80 6.65
CA GLN A 31 7.59 -11.80 6.05
C GLN A 31 7.73 -11.96 4.53
N ARG A 32 6.60 -12.12 3.83
CA ARG A 32 6.56 -12.40 2.39
C ARG A 32 5.27 -11.93 1.72
N VAL A 33 5.27 -11.91 0.40
CA VAL A 33 4.07 -11.83 -0.43
C VAL A 33 3.76 -13.21 -1.01
N ALA A 34 2.50 -13.64 -0.97
CA ALA A 34 2.07 -14.96 -1.42
C ALA A 34 0.76 -14.91 -2.21
N ARG A 35 0.55 -15.89 -3.09
CA ARG A 35 -0.73 -16.17 -3.74
C ARG A 35 -1.50 -17.21 -2.94
N LEU A 36 -2.79 -16.99 -2.75
CA LEU A 36 -3.71 -17.99 -2.22
C LEU A 36 -4.26 -18.85 -3.35
N GLU A 37 -4.01 -20.15 -3.28
CA GLU A 37 -4.57 -21.15 -4.18
C GLU A 37 -5.99 -21.56 -3.75
N PRO A 38 -6.82 -22.10 -4.66
CA PRO A 38 -8.20 -22.51 -4.34
C PRO A 38 -8.32 -23.56 -3.22
N ASP A 39 -7.28 -24.37 -3.01
CA ASP A 39 -7.20 -25.37 -1.93
C ASP A 39 -6.77 -24.76 -0.58
N GLY A 40 -6.59 -23.44 -0.51
CA GLY A 40 -6.15 -22.71 0.67
C GLY A 40 -4.64 -22.64 0.83
N LYS A 41 -3.85 -23.27 -0.06
CA LYS A 41 -2.39 -23.20 0.01
C LYS A 41 -1.89 -21.80 -0.32
N GLN A 42 -0.92 -21.32 0.45
CA GLN A 42 -0.28 -20.02 0.22
C GLN A 42 1.10 -20.23 -0.40
N VAL A 43 1.25 -19.83 -1.66
CA VAL A 43 2.45 -20.01 -2.47
C VAL A 43 3.24 -18.69 -2.51
N PRO A 44 4.49 -18.64 -2.00
CA PRO A 44 5.32 -17.44 -2.05
C PRO A 44 5.53 -16.95 -3.50
N LEU A 45 5.42 -15.65 -3.72
CA LEU A 45 5.75 -15.02 -5.01
C LEU A 45 7.20 -14.54 -5.08
N THR A 46 7.89 -14.50 -3.93
CA THR A 46 9.30 -14.12 -3.79
C THR A 46 9.89 -14.80 -2.55
N HIS A 47 11.20 -14.96 -2.52
CA HIS A 47 11.94 -15.64 -1.45
C HIS A 47 12.78 -14.68 -0.59
N GLY A 48 12.44 -13.39 -0.59
CA GLY A 48 13.19 -12.35 0.12
C GLY A 48 14.03 -11.48 -0.81
N TYR A 49 14.95 -10.72 -0.22
CA TYR A 49 15.86 -9.83 -0.93
C TYR A 49 17.28 -10.00 -0.40
N GLU A 50 18.25 -10.27 -1.29
CA GLU A 50 19.66 -10.48 -0.93
C GLU A 50 19.86 -11.54 0.17
N GLY A 51 19.09 -12.64 0.12
CA GLY A 51 19.16 -13.73 1.09
C GLY A 51 18.52 -13.42 2.45
N LYS A 52 17.79 -12.30 2.57
CA LYS A 52 17.13 -11.87 3.79
C LYS A 52 15.61 -11.86 3.65
N HIS A 53 14.93 -12.10 4.76
CA HIS A 53 13.50 -11.87 4.86
C HIS A 53 13.16 -10.39 4.70
N PHE A 54 11.98 -10.10 4.16
CA PHE A 54 11.39 -8.76 4.21
C PHE A 54 11.10 -8.36 5.66
N ASN A 55 10.78 -7.10 5.91
CA ASN A 55 10.38 -6.64 7.24
C ASN A 55 9.01 -7.23 7.58
N SER A 56 7.96 -6.72 6.97
CA SER A 56 6.58 -7.19 7.12
C SER A 56 5.73 -6.55 6.00
N PRO A 57 5.67 -7.17 4.81
CA PRO A 57 4.96 -6.60 3.66
C PRO A 57 3.57 -6.10 4.02
N ASN A 58 3.20 -4.90 3.54
CA ASN A 58 2.06 -4.14 4.06
C ASN A 58 0.97 -3.92 3.00
N ASP A 59 1.26 -3.27 1.87
CA ASP A 59 0.31 -3.10 0.75
C ASP A 59 0.94 -3.57 -0.57
N VAL A 60 0.11 -3.92 -1.56
CA VAL A 60 0.55 -4.59 -2.79
C VAL A 60 -0.32 -4.24 -4.00
N ILE A 61 0.31 -3.98 -5.16
CA ILE A 61 -0.34 -3.72 -6.43
C ILE A 61 0.36 -4.42 -7.60
N TYR A 62 -0.36 -4.65 -8.69
CA TYR A 62 0.23 -5.03 -9.98
C TYR A 62 0.24 -3.84 -10.94
N SER A 63 1.26 -3.79 -11.79
CA SER A 63 1.19 -3.01 -13.03
C SER A 63 0.52 -3.82 -14.15
N LYS A 64 0.08 -3.16 -15.21
CA LYS A 64 -0.51 -3.78 -16.41
C LYS A 64 0.41 -4.81 -17.07
N ASN A 65 1.72 -4.64 -16.95
CA ASN A 65 2.73 -5.55 -17.51
C ASN A 65 3.02 -6.76 -16.58
N GLY A 66 2.29 -6.91 -15.47
CA GLY A 66 2.40 -8.05 -14.56
C GLY A 66 3.53 -7.95 -13.53
N ASN A 67 4.17 -6.78 -13.42
CA ASN A 67 5.11 -6.51 -12.33
C ASN A 67 4.34 -6.31 -11.03
N LEU A 68 4.79 -6.95 -9.95
CA LEU A 68 4.24 -6.80 -8.61
C LEU A 68 5.04 -5.74 -7.84
N TYR A 69 4.36 -4.80 -7.20
CA TYR A 69 4.96 -3.79 -6.34
C TYR A 69 4.39 -3.92 -4.93
N PHE A 70 5.22 -3.85 -3.91
CA PHE A 70 4.74 -3.87 -2.52
C PHE A 70 5.62 -3.02 -1.60
N THR A 71 5.01 -2.54 -0.52
CA THR A 71 5.69 -1.81 0.55
C THR A 71 6.07 -2.76 1.69
N ASP A 72 7.21 -2.47 2.32
CA ASP A 72 7.80 -3.31 3.37
C ASP A 72 8.21 -2.50 4.61
N PRO A 73 7.23 -1.89 5.32
CA PRO A 73 7.46 -1.32 6.65
C PRO A 73 7.57 -2.43 7.71
N PRO A 74 7.98 -2.10 8.95
CA PRO A 74 8.16 -3.08 10.02
C PRO A 74 6.92 -3.24 10.93
N TYR A 75 5.72 -2.83 10.49
CA TYR A 75 4.52 -2.81 11.34
C TYR A 75 4.14 -4.16 11.95
N GLY A 76 4.41 -5.25 11.23
CA GLY A 76 4.14 -6.60 11.71
C GLY A 76 5.14 -7.10 12.76
N LEU A 77 6.24 -6.39 12.99
CA LEU A 77 7.33 -6.79 13.87
C LEU A 77 7.20 -6.13 15.25
N GLU A 78 7.30 -6.91 16.32
CA GLU A 78 7.44 -6.34 17.66
C GLU A 78 8.74 -5.54 17.77
N GLY A 79 8.67 -4.31 18.30
CA GLY A 79 9.81 -3.39 18.33
C GLY A 79 10.03 -2.59 17.04
N LEU A 80 9.21 -2.80 16.00
CA LEU A 80 9.28 -2.07 14.72
C LEU A 80 10.70 -2.09 14.13
N ASN A 81 11.35 -0.92 14.02
CA ASN A 81 12.70 -0.79 13.47
C ASN A 81 13.78 -1.46 14.35
N ASP A 82 13.53 -1.57 15.66
CA ASP A 82 14.45 -2.17 16.63
C ASP A 82 14.19 -3.67 16.81
N SER A 83 13.25 -4.24 16.04
CA SER A 83 12.93 -5.66 16.12
C SER A 83 14.13 -6.53 15.74
N PRO A 84 14.47 -7.58 16.52
CA PRO A 84 15.51 -8.52 16.13
C PRO A 84 15.09 -9.41 14.94
N LEU A 85 13.80 -9.42 14.56
CA LEU A 85 13.30 -10.10 13.34
C LEU A 85 13.57 -9.29 12.06
N LYS A 86 13.94 -8.01 12.19
CA LYS A 86 14.19 -7.12 11.06
C LYS A 86 15.58 -7.35 10.48
N GLN A 87 15.66 -7.98 9.32
CA GLN A 87 16.95 -8.31 8.67
C GLN A 87 17.46 -7.22 7.71
N LEU A 88 16.55 -6.45 7.13
CA LEU A 88 16.86 -5.33 6.26
C LEU A 88 17.15 -4.07 7.08
N LYS A 89 18.15 -3.28 6.66
CA LYS A 89 18.54 -2.03 7.34
C LYS A 89 17.66 -0.83 6.98
N PHE A 90 16.66 -1.02 6.12
CA PHE A 90 15.79 0.02 5.61
C PHE A 90 14.34 -0.48 5.55
N ASN A 91 13.41 0.45 5.33
CA ASN A 91 12.02 0.17 4.98
C ASN A 91 11.84 0.64 3.53
N GLY A 92 11.20 -0.17 2.70
CA GLY A 92 11.33 0.01 1.25
C GLY A 92 10.09 -0.32 0.46
N VAL A 93 10.23 -0.10 -0.84
CA VAL A 93 9.28 -0.56 -1.86
C VAL A 93 10.04 -1.50 -2.78
N PHE A 94 9.42 -2.63 -3.08
CA PHE A 94 10.01 -3.71 -3.86
C PHE A 94 9.23 -3.92 -5.14
N LEU A 95 9.95 -4.27 -6.20
CA LEU A 95 9.45 -4.73 -7.49
C LEU A 95 9.76 -6.22 -7.62
N VAL A 96 8.77 -7.04 -7.93
CA VAL A 96 8.94 -8.44 -8.35
C VAL A 96 8.47 -8.57 -9.80
N LYS A 97 9.40 -8.94 -10.69
CA LYS A 97 9.08 -9.19 -12.10
C LYS A 97 8.40 -10.56 -12.27
N PRO A 98 7.68 -10.80 -13.39
CA PRO A 98 7.12 -12.12 -13.69
C PRO A 98 8.15 -13.26 -13.70
N SER A 99 9.43 -12.96 -13.94
CA SER A 99 10.55 -13.92 -13.84
C SER A 99 10.86 -14.37 -12.41
N GLY A 100 10.32 -13.70 -11.38
CA GLY A 100 10.66 -13.88 -9.98
C GLY A 100 11.82 -12.99 -9.50
N GLU A 101 12.45 -12.22 -10.39
CA GLU A 101 13.49 -11.26 -10.02
C GLU A 101 12.90 -10.20 -9.07
N THR A 102 13.54 -10.02 -7.91
CA THR A 102 13.13 -9.06 -6.89
C THR A 102 14.16 -7.93 -6.76
N THR A 103 13.70 -6.69 -6.85
CA THR A 103 14.53 -5.48 -6.74
C THR A 103 13.94 -4.53 -5.70
N ALA A 104 14.78 -4.00 -4.80
CA ALA A 104 14.42 -2.89 -3.94
C ALA A 104 14.53 -1.57 -4.71
N ILE A 105 13.38 -0.96 -5.04
CA ILE A 105 13.30 0.24 -5.90
C ILE A 105 13.25 1.55 -5.11
N ILE A 106 12.87 1.50 -3.83
CA ILE A 106 12.90 2.64 -2.90
C ILE A 106 13.42 2.13 -1.55
N LYS A 107 14.39 2.85 -0.97
CA LYS A 107 15.06 2.47 0.32
C LYS A 107 15.14 3.60 1.34
N ASP A 108 14.64 4.79 1.01
CA ASP A 108 14.84 6.03 1.76
C ASP A 108 13.58 6.54 2.47
N LEU A 109 12.57 5.68 2.62
CA LEU A 109 11.32 6.00 3.32
C LEU A 109 11.34 5.44 4.74
N THR A 110 10.75 6.19 5.68
CA THR A 110 10.67 5.77 7.08
C THR A 110 9.63 4.67 7.26
N PHE A 111 8.38 4.92 6.89
CA PHE A 111 7.30 3.94 7.00
C PHE A 111 6.43 3.92 5.72
N PRO A 112 6.92 3.34 4.61
CA PRO A 112 6.13 3.20 3.39
C PRO A 112 4.90 2.33 3.66
N ASN A 113 3.73 2.79 3.24
CA ASN A 113 2.44 2.15 3.54
C ASN A 113 1.67 1.88 2.23
N GLY A 114 0.57 2.58 1.94
CA GLY A 114 -0.17 2.37 0.70
C GLY A 114 0.59 2.83 -0.54
N LEU A 115 0.28 2.21 -1.68
CA LEU A 115 0.82 2.57 -2.98
C LEU A 115 -0.23 2.44 -4.10
N ALA A 116 -0.10 3.28 -5.11
CA ALA A 116 -0.97 3.24 -6.30
C ALA A 116 -0.26 3.81 -7.53
N PHE A 117 -0.63 3.33 -8.71
CA PHE A 117 -0.21 3.92 -9.98
C PHE A 117 -1.15 5.03 -10.44
N SER A 118 -0.65 6.01 -11.21
CA SER A 118 -1.50 6.83 -12.08
C SER A 118 -2.23 5.97 -13.11
N PRO A 119 -3.32 6.44 -13.75
CA PRO A 119 -4.09 5.63 -14.71
C PRO A 119 -3.25 5.11 -15.89
N ASP A 120 -2.21 5.85 -16.28
CA ASP A 120 -1.26 5.50 -17.34
C ASP A 120 0.01 4.78 -16.84
N GLU A 121 0.09 4.49 -15.53
CA GLU A 121 1.22 3.84 -14.84
C GLU A 121 2.57 4.53 -14.98
N LYS A 122 2.60 5.81 -15.39
CA LYS A 122 3.85 6.58 -15.45
C LYS A 122 4.27 7.12 -14.10
N LEU A 123 3.35 7.19 -13.13
CA LEU A 123 3.61 7.67 -11.78
C LEU A 123 3.30 6.59 -10.75
N LEU A 124 4.17 6.45 -9.76
CA LEU A 124 3.92 5.64 -8.56
C LEU A 124 3.79 6.56 -7.36
N TYR A 125 2.64 6.52 -6.70
CA TYR A 125 2.37 7.18 -5.42
C TYR A 125 2.70 6.23 -4.27
N VAL A 126 3.36 6.74 -3.22
CA VAL A 126 3.67 5.98 -2.00
C VAL A 126 3.37 6.84 -0.77
N GLY A 127 2.49 6.34 0.08
CA GLY A 127 2.15 6.95 1.37
C GLY A 127 3.20 6.64 2.42
N VAL A 128 3.47 7.59 3.30
CA VAL A 128 4.36 7.42 4.46
C VAL A 128 3.56 7.63 5.74
N SER A 129 3.38 6.55 6.49
CA SER A 129 2.68 6.52 7.77
C SER A 129 3.64 6.80 8.93
N ASP A 130 4.31 7.95 8.85
CA ASP A 130 5.20 8.48 9.88
C ASP A 130 4.59 9.78 10.44
N PRO A 131 4.29 9.88 11.75
CA PRO A 131 3.76 11.10 12.34
C PRO A 131 4.63 12.35 12.09
N GLN A 132 5.95 12.18 11.93
CA GLN A 132 6.88 13.28 11.65
C GLN A 132 7.01 13.60 10.16
N SER A 133 6.47 12.74 9.28
CA SER A 133 6.60 12.87 7.83
C SER A 133 5.38 12.29 7.11
N ALA A 134 4.18 12.69 7.56
CA ALA A 134 2.89 12.23 7.03
C ALA A 134 2.67 12.77 5.61
N LYS A 135 3.25 12.07 4.63
CA LYS A 135 3.37 12.55 3.24
C LYS A 135 2.96 11.47 2.26
N VAL A 136 2.55 11.92 1.08
CA VAL A 136 2.51 11.09 -0.12
C VAL A 136 3.61 11.58 -1.05
N TRP A 137 4.51 10.67 -1.42
CA TRP A 137 5.54 10.90 -2.43
C TRP A 137 5.07 10.37 -3.77
N VAL A 138 5.53 10.99 -4.86
CA VAL A 138 5.35 10.47 -6.22
C VAL A 138 6.68 10.33 -6.93
N TYR A 139 6.77 9.31 -7.76
CA TYR A 139 7.95 8.93 -8.51
C TYR A 139 7.58 8.68 -9.97
N ASP A 140 8.53 8.91 -10.88
CA ASP A 140 8.39 8.54 -12.28
C ASP A 140 8.75 7.06 -12.46
N VAL A 141 7.84 6.28 -13.02
CA VAL A 141 8.04 4.87 -13.35
C VAL A 141 8.86 4.76 -14.64
N GLN A 142 9.96 4.04 -14.55
CA GLN A 142 10.89 3.82 -15.66
C GLN A 142 10.44 2.63 -16.52
N PRO A 143 10.90 2.53 -17.79
CA PRO A 143 10.52 1.43 -18.68
C PRO A 143 10.85 0.02 -18.14
N ASP A 144 11.86 -0.12 -17.28
CA ASP A 144 12.24 -1.38 -16.64
C ASP A 144 11.43 -1.70 -15.36
N GLY A 145 10.51 -0.81 -14.98
CA GLY A 145 9.67 -0.90 -13.79
C GLY A 145 10.29 -0.25 -12.54
N THR A 146 11.55 0.19 -12.57
CA THR A 146 12.14 0.95 -11.46
C THR A 146 11.55 2.36 -11.39
N VAL A 147 11.98 3.16 -10.41
CA VAL A 147 11.43 4.51 -10.19
C VAL A 147 12.53 5.55 -10.00
N ALA A 148 12.24 6.79 -10.39
CA ALA A 148 13.14 7.94 -10.26
C ALA A 148 12.37 9.23 -9.91
N ASN A 149 13.08 10.35 -9.78
CA ASN A 149 12.51 11.70 -9.65
C ASN A 149 11.48 11.85 -8.52
N LYS A 150 11.85 11.37 -7.32
CA LYS A 150 11.07 11.54 -6.09
C LYS A 150 10.70 13.00 -5.89
N ARG A 151 9.41 13.28 -5.70
CA ARG A 151 8.89 14.60 -5.39
C ARG A 151 7.70 14.51 -4.45
N LEU A 152 7.53 15.55 -3.63
CA LEU A 152 6.37 15.64 -2.74
C LEU A 152 5.11 15.77 -3.60
N PHE A 153 4.15 14.87 -3.41
CA PHE A 153 2.85 14.97 -4.04
C PHE A 153 1.84 15.66 -3.13
N PHE A 154 1.80 15.24 -1.86
CA PHE A 154 0.86 15.77 -0.89
C PHE A 154 1.43 15.74 0.53
N ASP A 155 1.22 16.81 1.28
CA ASP A 155 1.53 16.89 2.71
C ASP A 155 0.24 16.75 3.52
N ALA A 156 0.05 15.59 4.16
CA ALA A 156 -1.11 15.32 4.99
C ALA A 156 -0.94 15.82 6.42
N GLY A 157 0.28 16.18 6.84
CA GLY A 157 0.60 16.59 8.21
C GLY A 157 -0.35 17.66 8.77
N PRO A 158 -0.64 18.76 8.06
CA PRO A 158 -1.56 19.79 8.52
C PRO A 158 -3.02 19.33 8.74
N LEU A 159 -3.41 18.17 8.17
CA LEU A 159 -4.76 17.63 8.32
C LEU A 159 -4.87 16.67 9.52
N VAL A 160 -3.76 16.04 9.92
CA VAL A 160 -3.71 15.07 11.02
C VAL A 160 -3.90 15.77 12.36
N SER A 161 -4.81 15.25 13.19
CA SER A 161 -5.07 15.75 14.53
C SER A 161 -5.81 14.69 15.36
N ASP A 162 -5.99 14.93 16.66
CA ASP A 162 -6.79 14.06 17.52
C ASP A 162 -8.24 13.85 17.03
N LYS A 163 -8.79 14.82 16.28
CA LYS A 163 -10.13 14.74 15.67
C LYS A 163 -10.12 14.14 14.27
N ARG A 164 -8.95 14.06 13.63
CA ARG A 164 -8.72 13.54 12.28
C ARG A 164 -7.53 12.60 12.32
N VAL A 165 -7.75 11.44 12.94
CA VAL A 165 -6.71 10.44 13.20
C VAL A 165 -6.34 9.65 11.94
N GLY A 166 -5.12 9.15 11.90
CA GLY A 166 -4.62 8.34 10.79
C GLY A 166 -3.68 9.10 9.87
N LEU A 167 -2.69 8.38 9.38
CA LEU A 167 -1.63 8.87 8.49
C LEU A 167 -1.93 8.35 7.07
N PRO A 168 -1.18 8.78 6.03
CA PRO A 168 -1.29 8.19 4.69
C PRO A 168 -1.09 6.67 4.73
N ASP A 169 -2.19 5.95 4.58
CA ASP A 169 -2.29 4.50 4.65
C ASP A 169 -2.60 3.95 3.24
N GLY A 170 -3.51 2.99 3.10
CA GLY A 170 -3.97 2.48 1.82
C GLY A 170 -4.57 3.53 0.87
N MET A 171 -4.29 3.39 -0.42
CA MET A 171 -4.74 4.33 -1.46
C MET A 171 -5.13 3.65 -2.76
N LYS A 172 -5.95 4.34 -3.55
CA LYS A 172 -6.35 3.98 -4.92
C LYS A 172 -6.44 5.23 -5.79
N VAL A 173 -6.50 5.04 -7.10
CA VAL A 173 -6.67 6.13 -8.08
C VAL A 173 -7.94 5.88 -8.88
N ASP A 174 -8.68 6.94 -9.17
CA ASP A 174 -9.87 6.88 -10.01
C ASP A 174 -9.56 7.12 -11.50
N ALA A 175 -10.57 6.93 -12.35
CA ALA A 175 -10.42 7.07 -13.80
C ALA A 175 -10.07 8.50 -14.27
N GLN A 176 -10.18 9.52 -13.42
CA GLN A 176 -9.75 10.90 -13.71
C GLN A 176 -8.32 11.18 -13.23
N GLY A 177 -7.72 10.24 -12.49
CA GLY A 177 -6.39 10.37 -11.92
C GLY A 177 -6.37 11.02 -10.55
N ASP A 178 -7.52 11.23 -9.91
CA ASP A 178 -7.53 11.67 -8.51
C ASP A 178 -7.06 10.51 -7.63
N LEU A 179 -6.20 10.83 -6.67
CA LEU A 179 -5.73 9.90 -5.64
C LEU A 179 -6.69 9.91 -4.45
N TRP A 180 -7.16 8.74 -4.07
CA TRP A 180 -8.04 8.49 -2.94
C TRP A 180 -7.23 7.77 -1.87
N CYS A 181 -6.82 8.50 -0.84
CA CYS A 181 -5.88 8.04 0.18
C CYS A 181 -6.55 8.02 1.55
N ALA A 182 -6.56 6.86 2.22
CA ALA A 182 -6.95 6.76 3.61
C ALA A 182 -5.96 7.56 4.47
N ALA A 183 -6.45 8.60 5.15
CA ALA A 183 -5.68 9.47 6.05
C ALA A 183 -6.62 10.44 6.78
N ALA A 184 -6.15 11.01 7.90
CA ALA A 184 -6.77 12.14 8.58
C ALA A 184 -8.30 12.00 8.79
N GLY A 185 -8.73 10.88 9.36
CA GLY A 185 -10.11 10.61 9.77
C GLY A 185 -11.05 10.17 8.66
N GLY A 186 -10.52 9.74 7.51
CA GLY A 186 -11.33 9.30 6.37
C GLY A 186 -10.51 8.99 5.13
N VAL A 187 -11.08 9.30 3.96
CA VAL A 187 -10.42 9.19 2.65
C VAL A 187 -10.26 10.59 2.07
N LEU A 188 -9.02 11.03 1.89
CA LEU A 188 -8.65 12.26 1.21
C LEU A 188 -8.74 12.05 -0.30
N VAL A 189 -9.42 12.95 -1.00
CA VAL A 189 -9.45 13.00 -2.47
C VAL A 189 -8.51 14.11 -2.93
N ILE A 190 -7.48 13.74 -3.68
CA ILE A 190 -6.38 14.63 -4.07
C ILE A 190 -6.26 14.58 -5.60
N SER A 191 -6.40 15.73 -6.24
CA SER A 191 -6.30 15.83 -7.71
C SER A 191 -4.91 15.41 -8.25
N PRO A 192 -4.77 15.11 -9.55
CA PRO A 192 -3.48 14.83 -10.19
C PRO A 192 -2.38 15.87 -9.96
N THR A 193 -2.75 17.12 -9.61
CA THR A 193 -1.80 18.20 -9.33
C THR A 193 -1.46 18.33 -7.84
N GLY A 194 -1.89 17.41 -6.99
CA GLY A 194 -1.64 17.43 -5.54
C GLY A 194 -2.58 18.35 -4.74
N LYS A 195 -3.65 18.87 -5.35
CA LYS A 195 -4.64 19.70 -4.63
C LYS A 195 -5.65 18.81 -3.90
N HIS A 196 -5.84 19.04 -2.60
CA HIS A 196 -6.93 18.43 -1.82
C HIS A 196 -8.30 18.95 -2.29
N LEU A 197 -9.13 18.04 -2.81
CA LEU A 197 -10.48 18.34 -3.32
C LEU A 197 -11.54 18.20 -2.22
N GLY A 198 -11.33 17.29 -1.28
CA GLY A 198 -12.24 17.04 -0.18
C GLY A 198 -11.89 15.77 0.59
N THR A 199 -12.67 15.48 1.62
CA THR A 199 -12.51 14.29 2.46
C THR A 199 -13.84 13.61 2.66
N ILE A 200 -13.88 12.30 2.42
CA ILE A 200 -14.98 11.45 2.89
C ILE A 200 -14.68 11.09 4.33
N VAL A 201 -15.37 11.75 5.25
CA VAL A 201 -15.10 11.64 6.69
C VAL A 201 -15.77 10.39 7.25
N THR A 202 -14.97 9.54 7.89
CA THR A 202 -15.46 8.39 8.68
C THR A 202 -15.41 8.69 10.18
N ASN A 203 -14.64 9.70 10.60
CA ASN A 203 -14.28 9.99 11.99
C ASN A 203 -13.61 8.81 12.72
N GLN A 204 -13.04 7.87 11.97
CA GLN A 204 -12.31 6.71 12.47
C GLN A 204 -10.92 6.67 11.83
N GLN A 205 -9.98 5.98 12.48
CA GLN A 205 -8.75 5.61 11.81
C GLN A 205 -9.11 4.72 10.61
N THR A 206 -8.79 5.21 9.42
CA THR A 206 -9.14 4.56 8.16
C THR A 206 -7.87 3.97 7.57
N GLY A 207 -7.86 2.66 7.32
CA GLY A 207 -6.65 1.93 6.90
C GLY A 207 -6.57 1.71 5.39
N ASN A 208 -7.69 1.59 4.68
CA ASN A 208 -7.66 1.39 3.23
C ASN A 208 -9.00 1.74 2.58
N CYS A 209 -8.99 1.82 1.25
CA CYS A 209 -10.20 1.89 0.44
C CYS A 209 -10.00 1.18 -0.91
N ALA A 210 -11.09 0.70 -1.50
CA ALA A 210 -11.08 0.09 -2.82
C ALA A 210 -12.46 0.21 -3.49
N TRP A 211 -12.49 0.39 -4.81
CA TRP A 211 -13.73 0.26 -5.57
C TRP A 211 -14.10 -1.21 -5.76
N GLY A 212 -15.40 -1.49 -5.70
CA GLY A 212 -15.99 -2.79 -6.00
C GLY A 212 -17.24 -2.64 -6.85
N ASP A 213 -18.04 -3.70 -6.92
CA ASP A 213 -19.25 -3.80 -7.74
C ASP A 213 -18.95 -3.49 -9.22
N ASP A 214 -19.68 -2.56 -9.84
CA ASP A 214 -19.46 -2.03 -11.20
C ASP A 214 -18.30 -1.00 -11.27
N GLY A 215 -17.52 -0.88 -10.20
CA GLY A 215 -16.48 0.11 -10.05
C GLY A 215 -16.96 1.45 -9.50
N SER A 216 -18.26 1.65 -9.25
CA SER A 216 -18.83 2.92 -8.74
C SER A 216 -19.08 2.94 -7.23
N THR A 217 -18.86 1.84 -6.52
CA THR A 217 -18.96 1.79 -5.04
C THR A 217 -17.57 1.76 -4.43
N LEU A 218 -17.22 2.77 -3.63
CA LEU A 218 -16.01 2.76 -2.82
C LEU A 218 -16.29 2.09 -1.47
N TYR A 219 -15.59 1.01 -1.18
CA TYR A 219 -15.51 0.37 0.12
C TYR A 219 -14.35 0.95 0.94
N ILE A 220 -14.56 1.15 2.25
CA ILE A 220 -13.62 1.84 3.13
C ILE A 220 -13.45 1.03 4.43
N CYS A 221 -12.22 0.69 4.77
CA CYS A 221 -11.87 0.02 6.02
C CYS A 221 -11.62 1.06 7.12
N ALA A 222 -12.63 1.31 7.95
CA ALA A 222 -12.63 2.33 8.99
C ALA A 222 -12.63 1.69 10.38
N ASN A 223 -11.43 1.36 10.88
CA ASN A 223 -11.23 0.65 12.15
C ASN A 223 -12.08 -0.64 12.22
N MET A 224 -13.06 -0.71 13.12
CA MET A 224 -13.95 -1.87 13.30
C MET A 224 -15.09 -1.95 12.26
N PHE A 225 -15.11 -1.05 11.27
CA PHE A 225 -16.19 -0.94 10.29
C PHE A 225 -15.70 -1.13 8.85
N ILE A 226 -16.57 -1.72 8.03
CA ILE A 226 -16.50 -1.60 6.58
C ILE A 226 -17.63 -0.67 6.16
N CYS A 227 -17.27 0.51 5.67
CA CYS A 227 -18.20 1.50 5.13
C CYS A 227 -18.25 1.39 3.60
N ARG A 228 -19.32 1.88 2.98
CA ARG A 228 -19.38 2.05 1.53
C ARG A 228 -20.10 3.32 1.13
N VAL A 229 -19.67 3.90 0.02
CA VAL A 229 -20.31 5.09 -0.58
C VAL A 229 -20.30 4.97 -2.10
N LYS A 230 -21.42 5.33 -2.74
CA LYS A 230 -21.48 5.40 -4.20
C LYS A 230 -20.78 6.67 -4.67
N THR A 231 -19.82 6.52 -5.57
CA THR A 231 -19.02 7.60 -6.14
C THR A 231 -19.57 8.02 -7.50
N LEU A 232 -19.27 9.25 -7.91
CA LEU A 232 -19.56 9.75 -9.26
C LEU A 232 -18.48 9.35 -10.29
N THR A 233 -17.35 8.85 -9.79
CA THR A 233 -16.25 8.28 -10.57
C THR A 233 -16.20 6.75 -10.42
N HIS A 234 -15.28 6.12 -11.14
CA HIS A 234 -14.96 4.71 -11.04
C HIS A 234 -13.47 4.51 -10.74
N GLY A 235 -13.15 3.44 -10.02
CA GLY A 235 -11.76 3.02 -9.86
C GLY A 235 -11.09 2.70 -11.20
N VAL A 236 -9.80 3.01 -11.32
CA VAL A 236 -9.01 2.63 -12.50
C VAL A 236 -9.10 1.11 -12.74
N GLY A 237 -9.35 0.71 -13.98
CA GLY A 237 -9.35 -0.70 -14.39
C GLY A 237 -10.59 -1.50 -13.95
N MET A 238 -11.60 -0.85 -13.37
CA MET A 238 -12.86 -1.48 -12.93
C MET A 238 -14.03 -1.28 -13.91
N VAL A 239 -13.89 -0.39 -14.90
CA VAL A 239 -14.90 -0.18 -15.94
C VAL A 239 -14.69 -1.20 -17.07
N ASN A 240 -15.74 -1.96 -17.43
CA ASN A 240 -15.77 -2.97 -18.49
C ASN A 240 -15.07 -4.33 -18.19
N LYS A 241 -15.17 -4.85 -16.96
CA LYS A 241 -14.93 -6.28 -16.68
C LYS A 241 -16.23 -7.07 -16.69
#